data_AF-A0A0B1XXJ5-F1
#
_entry.id   AF-A0A0B1XXJ5-F1
#
_cell.length_a   1.000
_cell.length_b   1.000
_cell.length_c   1.000
_cell.angle_alpha   90.00
_cell.angle_beta   90.00
_cell.angle_gamma   90.00
#
_symmetry.space_group_name_H-M   'P 1'
#
loop_
_entity.id
_entity.type
_entity.pdbx_description
1 polymer ?
#
loop_
_entity_poly.entity_id
_entity_poly.type
_entity_poly.pdbx_seq_one_letter_code
_entity_poly.pdbx_strand_id
1 'polypeptide(L)'
;MIATFGGAPEPDTNEITTFGKGFGEAVVLHRRGEWFIIDSFYDEPVSDKTPIAARYLDELGVPASAVKIIVATHWHDDHTPGVSQLYERYSNSKFACAAALTTQEFLALAESTGIAYSGSLKQSRLAEWRKLLSANDFPGRLLSVSAGTSIWRTQADDFELYALSPSGAEGLRMQKAIAQMLPQSGSQQLPPPKRGLPNHAAIAIVARFGRMCVLLGSDLEVSNIPGCGWGGAISHFTSQISTWKSFLFKVAHHGSVTAHDQSIWKHALENKPISVLTPFINGSVRLPTSDDVSRVKRLSSNLLQASVQKVQQKTANSTAQTILNRVGIKVQRYRPSLGAVRVRWKDGIDGIDVQSLGSALEITGHKS
;
A
#
# COMPACT_ATOMS: atom_id res chain seq x y z
N MET A 1 -13.77 6.54 -14.16
CA MET A 1 -12.47 7.23 -14.15
C MET A 1 -12.61 8.47 -13.29
N ILE A 2 -11.57 8.85 -12.55
CA ILE A 2 -11.53 10.17 -11.93
C ILE A 2 -11.25 11.16 -13.06
N ALA A 3 -12.18 12.09 -13.30
CA ALA A 3 -12.04 13.07 -14.39
C ALA A 3 -11.00 14.14 -14.06
N THR A 4 -10.97 14.57 -12.80
CA THR A 4 -9.96 15.46 -12.24
C THR A 4 -9.80 15.22 -10.74
N PHE A 5 -8.59 15.41 -10.22
CA PHE A 5 -8.27 15.45 -8.80
C PHE A 5 -8.42 16.85 -8.19
N GLY A 6 -8.71 17.89 -8.97
CA GLY A 6 -8.81 19.26 -8.46
C GLY A 6 -7.43 19.90 -8.17
N GLY A 7 -7.39 20.93 -7.33
CA GLY A 7 -6.17 21.70 -7.05
C GLY A 7 -5.31 21.14 -5.91
N ALA A 8 -4.03 21.52 -5.91
CA ALA A 8 -3.09 21.20 -4.83
C ALA A 8 -3.59 21.77 -3.48
N PRO A 9 -3.30 21.12 -2.34
CA PRO A 9 -3.53 21.73 -1.04
C PRO A 9 -2.67 22.99 -0.87
N GLU A 10 -3.18 23.97 -0.11
CA GLU A 10 -2.34 25.09 0.36
C GLU A 10 -1.15 24.55 1.17
N PRO A 11 0.00 25.26 1.24
CA PRO A 11 1.19 24.76 1.91
C PRO A 11 0.97 24.29 3.36
N ASP A 12 0.16 25.02 4.12
CA ASP A 12 -0.20 24.72 5.52
C ASP A 12 -1.34 23.71 5.68
N THR A 13 -1.86 23.16 4.58
CA THR A 13 -2.90 22.12 4.58
C THR A 13 -2.26 20.76 4.49
N ASN A 14 -2.41 19.95 5.53
CA ASN A 14 -2.02 18.55 5.50
C ASN A 14 -2.97 17.77 4.58
N GLU A 15 -2.44 16.79 3.87
CA GLU A 15 -3.27 15.90 3.04
C GLU A 15 -2.82 14.45 3.16
N ILE A 16 -3.81 13.54 3.22
CA ILE A 16 -3.65 12.12 2.95
C ILE A 16 -4.64 11.75 1.85
N THR A 17 -4.15 11.26 0.72
CA THR A 17 -4.98 10.72 -0.35
C THR A 17 -4.70 9.23 -0.52
N THR A 18 -5.71 8.40 -0.28
CA THR A 18 -5.66 6.93 -0.41
C THR A 18 -6.36 6.50 -1.68
N PHE A 19 -5.67 5.78 -2.56
CA PHE A 19 -6.17 5.31 -3.84
C PHE A 19 -6.49 3.83 -3.81
N GLY A 20 -7.51 3.43 -4.57
CA GLY A 20 -7.86 2.04 -4.77
C GLY A 20 -8.54 1.79 -6.11
N LYS A 21 -8.38 0.59 -6.65
CA LYS A 21 -9.07 0.14 -7.87
C LYS A 21 -9.56 -1.30 -7.79
N GLY A 22 -9.81 -1.79 -6.58
CA GLY A 22 -10.12 -3.18 -6.29
C GLY A 22 -8.93 -4.13 -6.39
N PHE A 23 -7.84 -3.81 -7.09
CA PHE A 23 -6.55 -4.52 -7.00
C PHE A 23 -5.46 -3.50 -7.27
N GLY A 24 -4.88 -2.95 -6.22
CA GLY A 24 -4.05 -1.75 -6.29
C GLY A 24 -4.34 -0.85 -5.10
N GLU A 25 -3.30 -0.55 -4.34
CA GLU A 25 -3.28 0.39 -3.24
C GLU A 25 -2.10 1.36 -3.38
N ALA A 26 -2.37 2.64 -3.13
CA ALA A 26 -1.34 3.65 -2.99
C ALA A 26 -1.84 4.75 -2.06
N VAL A 27 -0.93 5.44 -1.39
CA VAL A 27 -1.20 6.60 -0.56
C VAL A 27 -0.23 7.72 -0.93
N VAL A 28 -0.74 8.94 -1.04
CA VAL A 28 0.05 10.15 -1.20
C VAL A 28 -0.20 11.05 0.01
N LEU A 29 0.87 11.58 0.60
CA LEU A 29 0.83 12.48 1.75
C LEU A 29 1.45 13.82 1.39
N HIS A 30 0.84 14.91 1.85
CA HIS A 30 1.38 16.27 1.78
C HIS A 30 1.61 16.89 3.15
N ARG A 31 2.75 17.57 3.30
CA ARG A 31 3.05 18.45 4.43
C ARG A 31 3.94 19.61 3.95
N ARG A 32 3.49 20.86 4.07
CA ARG A 32 4.33 22.06 3.84
C ARG A 32 5.10 22.05 2.50
N GLY A 33 4.43 21.64 1.44
CA GLY A 33 5.01 21.54 0.10
C GLY A 33 5.86 20.30 -0.15
N GLU A 34 6.07 19.45 0.86
CA GLU A 34 6.73 18.16 0.74
C GLU A 34 5.71 17.04 0.50
N TRP A 35 6.09 16.09 -0.35
CA TRP A 35 5.24 14.98 -0.75
C TRP A 35 5.89 13.63 -0.48
N PHE A 36 5.07 12.67 -0.05
CA PHE A 36 5.50 11.31 0.28
C PHE A 36 4.57 10.33 -0.39
N ILE A 37 5.13 9.29 -1.00
CA ILE A 37 4.39 8.26 -1.71
C ILE A 37 4.56 6.95 -0.94
N ILE A 38 3.47 6.26 -0.66
CA ILE A 38 3.46 4.92 -0.07
C ILE A 38 2.72 3.99 -1.02
N ASP A 39 3.41 2.96 -1.49
CA ASP A 39 2.96 2.00 -2.49
C ASP A 39 2.57 2.62 -3.84
N SER A 40 2.25 1.76 -4.80
CA SER A 40 2.02 2.14 -6.17
C SER A 40 1.17 1.10 -6.90
N PHE A 41 0.37 1.59 -7.83
CA PHE A 41 -0.20 0.77 -8.90
C PHE A 41 -0.39 1.63 -10.16
N TYR A 42 -0.50 0.98 -11.32
CA TYR A 42 -0.77 1.68 -12.58
C TYR A 42 -2.21 2.13 -12.71
N ASP A 43 -2.43 3.37 -13.16
CA ASP A 43 -3.75 3.84 -13.56
C ASP A 43 -4.16 3.26 -14.93
N GLU A 44 -4.81 2.09 -14.91
CA GLU A 44 -5.27 1.42 -16.14
C GLU A 44 -6.72 1.79 -16.50
N PRO A 45 -7.09 1.85 -17.80
CA PRO A 45 -6.28 1.58 -18.97
C PRO A 45 -5.89 2.90 -19.65
N VAL A 46 -5.04 3.71 -19.03
CA VAL A 46 -4.41 4.79 -19.81
C VAL A 46 -3.37 4.10 -20.71
N SER A 47 -3.28 4.51 -21.97
CA SER A 47 -2.35 3.96 -22.98
C SER A 47 -0.88 4.03 -22.53
N ASP A 48 -0.62 4.79 -21.49
CA ASP A 48 0.64 4.85 -20.76
C ASP A 48 0.47 4.21 -19.37
N LYS A 49 1.38 3.32 -18.98
CA LYS A 49 1.38 2.66 -17.66
C LYS A 49 1.90 3.65 -16.62
N THR A 50 1.16 4.71 -16.36
CA THR A 50 1.53 5.75 -15.39
C THR A 50 1.16 5.29 -13.97
N PRO A 51 2.09 5.34 -12.99
CA PRO A 51 1.77 5.13 -11.59
C PRO A 51 0.72 6.14 -11.11
N ILE A 52 -0.29 5.68 -10.36
CA ILE A 52 -1.40 6.55 -9.91
C ILE A 52 -0.92 7.77 -9.12
N ALA A 53 0.10 7.60 -8.28
CA ALA A 53 0.69 8.70 -7.51
C ALA A 53 1.35 9.74 -8.42
N ALA A 54 2.03 9.30 -9.50
CA ALA A 54 2.62 10.22 -10.46
C ALA A 54 1.54 11.00 -11.23
N ARG A 55 0.50 10.31 -11.71
CA ARG A 55 -0.65 10.96 -12.36
C ARG A 55 -1.27 12.01 -11.45
N TYR A 56 -1.47 11.67 -10.18
CA TYR A 56 -2.04 12.57 -9.18
C TYR A 56 -1.20 13.84 -9.03
N LEU A 57 0.09 13.67 -8.75
CA LEU A 57 1.02 14.78 -8.52
C LEU A 57 1.20 15.67 -9.77
N ASP A 58 1.20 15.06 -10.96
CA ASP A 58 1.26 15.79 -12.23
C ASP A 58 0.05 16.69 -12.43
N GLU A 59 -1.15 16.17 -12.13
CA GLU A 59 -2.39 16.95 -12.26
C GLU A 59 -2.45 18.11 -11.26
N LEU A 60 -1.84 17.94 -10.08
CA LEU A 60 -1.69 18.99 -9.08
C LEU A 60 -0.57 19.99 -9.41
N GLY A 61 0.22 19.76 -10.47
CA GLY A 61 1.37 20.61 -10.83
C GLY A 61 2.54 20.51 -9.84
N VAL A 62 2.66 19.40 -9.11
CA VAL A 62 3.71 19.22 -8.09
C VAL A 62 5.06 18.95 -8.77
N PRO A 63 6.11 19.75 -8.49
CA PRO A 63 7.41 19.52 -9.07
C PRO A 63 8.06 18.26 -8.51
N ALA A 64 8.84 17.54 -9.33
CA ALA A 64 9.48 16.29 -8.92
C ALA A 64 10.41 16.42 -7.70
N SER A 65 11.01 17.60 -7.49
CA SER A 65 11.86 17.91 -6.32
C SER A 65 11.12 17.97 -4.99
N ALA A 66 9.79 18.08 -5.02
CA ALA A 66 8.95 18.12 -3.83
C ALA A 66 8.70 16.72 -3.24
N VAL A 67 8.87 15.65 -4.03
CA VAL A 67 8.72 14.27 -3.55
C VAL A 67 9.97 13.87 -2.78
N LYS A 68 9.82 13.60 -1.49
CA LYS A 68 10.94 13.33 -0.56
C LYS A 68 11.20 11.85 -0.33
N ILE A 69 10.13 11.06 -0.22
CA ILE A 69 10.22 9.61 0.03
C ILE A 69 9.22 8.87 -0.86
N ILE A 70 9.65 7.71 -1.35
CA ILE A 70 8.78 6.66 -1.89
C ILE A 70 8.96 5.44 -0.99
N VAL A 71 7.87 4.90 -0.45
CA VAL A 71 7.88 3.68 0.38
C VAL A 71 7.22 2.54 -0.39
N ALA A 72 7.88 1.39 -0.50
CA ALA A 72 7.24 0.13 -0.87
C ALA A 72 7.03 -0.69 0.40
N THR A 73 5.78 -0.79 0.85
CA THR A 73 5.44 -1.39 2.14
C THR A 73 5.67 -2.89 2.14
N HIS A 74 5.46 -3.56 1.02
CA HIS A 74 5.88 -4.94 0.78
C HIS A 74 5.85 -5.25 -0.73
N TRP A 75 6.13 -6.50 -1.08
CA TRP A 75 6.40 -6.92 -2.46
C TRP A 75 5.20 -7.40 -3.30
N HIS A 76 3.95 -7.33 -2.81
CA HIS A 76 2.83 -7.87 -3.57
C HIS A 76 2.43 -6.99 -4.78
N ASP A 77 1.74 -7.62 -5.72
CA ASP A 77 1.43 -7.09 -7.05
C ASP A 77 0.37 -5.97 -7.03
N ASP A 78 -0.30 -5.76 -5.92
CA ASP A 78 -1.25 -4.66 -5.71
C ASP A 78 -0.61 -3.45 -5.00
N HIS A 79 0.66 -3.52 -4.61
CA HIS A 79 1.37 -2.44 -3.92
C HIS A 79 2.60 -1.91 -4.68
N THR A 80 3.14 -2.69 -5.62
CA THR A 80 4.42 -2.39 -6.27
C THR A 80 4.40 -2.00 -7.75
N PRO A 81 3.35 -2.26 -8.57
CA PRO A 81 3.42 -1.90 -9.98
C PRO A 81 3.71 -0.40 -10.19
N GLY A 82 4.77 -0.10 -10.93
CA GLY A 82 5.17 1.28 -11.25
C GLY A 82 6.11 1.92 -10.24
N VAL A 83 6.49 1.21 -9.16
CA VAL A 83 7.40 1.77 -8.17
C VAL A 83 8.79 2.07 -8.75
N SER A 84 9.28 1.30 -9.73
CA SER A 84 10.56 1.61 -10.38
C SER A 84 10.47 2.92 -11.18
N GLN A 85 9.34 3.16 -11.85
CA GLN A 85 9.09 4.39 -12.58
C GLN A 85 9.01 5.60 -11.63
N LEU A 86 8.39 5.45 -10.46
CA LEU A 86 8.39 6.49 -9.42
C LEU A 86 9.81 6.81 -8.96
N TYR A 87 10.63 5.79 -8.70
CA TYR A 87 12.01 5.96 -8.26
C TYR A 87 12.89 6.68 -9.29
N GLU A 88 12.74 6.33 -10.57
CA GLU A 88 13.42 7.00 -11.69
C GLU A 88 12.94 8.44 -11.85
N ARG A 89 11.62 8.67 -11.80
CA ARG A 89 10.99 9.98 -12.00
C ARG A 89 11.34 10.99 -10.91
N TYR A 90 11.35 10.55 -9.66
CA TYR A 90 11.62 11.40 -8.50
C TYR A 90 13.06 11.20 -8.00
N SER A 91 14.03 11.58 -8.83
CA SER A 91 15.46 11.32 -8.59
C SER A 91 16.03 11.89 -7.28
N ASN A 92 15.38 12.91 -6.69
CA ASN A 92 15.74 13.49 -5.40
C ASN A 92 15.12 12.77 -4.19
N SER A 93 14.17 11.85 -4.41
CA SER A 93 13.50 11.14 -3.31
C SER A 93 14.36 9.99 -2.80
N LYS A 94 14.29 9.68 -1.51
CA LYS A 94 14.75 8.37 -1.01
C LYS A 94 13.71 7.31 -1.34
N PHE A 95 14.16 6.06 -1.38
CA PHE A 95 13.33 4.88 -1.54
C PHE A 95 13.42 4.04 -0.27
N ALA A 96 12.30 3.76 0.36
CA ALA A 96 12.23 3.01 1.60
C ALA A 96 11.52 1.66 1.40
N CYS A 97 12.10 0.60 1.93
CA CYS A 97 11.47 -0.71 1.96
C CYS A 97 11.94 -1.51 3.18
N ALA A 98 11.23 -2.60 3.50
CA ALA A 98 11.61 -3.45 4.62
C ALA A 98 13.03 -3.99 4.43
N ALA A 99 13.84 -3.99 5.50
CA ALA A 99 15.24 -4.45 5.46
C ALA A 99 15.39 -5.88 4.93
N ALA A 100 14.37 -6.73 5.10
CA ALA A 100 14.35 -8.09 4.53
C ALA A 100 14.26 -8.12 3.00
N LEU A 101 13.85 -7.03 2.35
CA LEU A 101 13.77 -6.88 0.88
C LEU A 101 15.05 -6.28 0.29
N THR A 102 16.07 -6.01 1.11
CA THR A 102 17.36 -5.47 0.68
C THR A 102 18.50 -6.49 0.79
N THR A 103 18.18 -7.76 1.06
CA THR A 103 19.20 -8.81 1.25
C THR A 103 19.62 -9.45 -0.07
N GLN A 104 20.80 -10.06 -0.09
CA GLN A 104 21.33 -10.78 -1.26
C GLN A 104 20.44 -11.95 -1.66
N GLU A 105 19.79 -12.61 -0.71
CA GLU A 105 18.83 -13.68 -0.97
C GLU A 105 17.60 -13.16 -1.69
N PHE A 106 17.09 -11.99 -1.30
CA PHE A 106 15.96 -11.37 -1.98
C PHE A 106 16.33 -10.94 -3.40
N LEU A 107 17.52 -10.36 -3.55
CA LEU A 107 18.10 -9.98 -4.84
C LEU A 107 18.19 -11.19 -5.77
N ALA A 108 18.80 -12.29 -5.31
CA ALA A 108 18.90 -13.53 -6.07
C ALA A 108 17.53 -14.11 -6.43
N LEU A 109 16.54 -13.99 -5.54
CA LEU A 109 15.16 -14.39 -5.83
C LEU A 109 14.55 -13.51 -6.94
N ALA A 110 14.70 -12.19 -6.86
CA ALA A 110 14.22 -11.27 -7.89
C ALA A 110 14.86 -11.55 -9.26
N GLU A 111 16.17 -11.79 -9.31
CA GLU A 111 16.91 -12.12 -10.53
C GLU A 111 16.50 -13.48 -11.13
N SER A 112 16.41 -14.52 -10.31
CA SER A 112 16.07 -15.87 -10.77
C SER A 112 14.66 -15.96 -11.37
N THR A 113 13.70 -15.19 -10.85
CA THR A 113 12.37 -15.09 -11.46
C THR A 113 12.37 -14.40 -12.82
N GLY A 114 13.37 -13.58 -13.13
CA GLY A 114 13.56 -12.97 -14.45
C GLY A 114 14.10 -13.95 -15.50
N ILE A 115 14.93 -14.92 -15.07
CA ILE A 115 15.57 -15.91 -15.95
C ILE A 115 14.59 -17.05 -16.31
N ALA A 116 13.76 -17.49 -15.37
CA ALA A 116 12.84 -18.63 -15.57
C ALA A 116 11.61 -18.36 -16.46
N TYR A 117 11.31 -17.09 -16.80
CA TYR A 117 10.07 -16.69 -17.48
C TYR A 117 10.27 -16.03 -18.85
N SER A 118 11.33 -16.39 -19.58
CA SER A 118 11.59 -15.92 -20.96
C SER A 118 10.60 -16.45 -22.02
N GLY A 119 9.58 -17.25 -21.64
CA GLY A 119 8.69 -17.93 -22.58
C GLY A 119 7.22 -17.50 -22.63
N SER A 120 6.68 -16.72 -21.69
CA SER A 120 5.29 -16.21 -21.79
C SER A 120 4.99 -15.05 -20.83
N LEU A 121 4.16 -14.11 -21.31
CA LEU A 121 3.82 -12.77 -20.81
C LEU A 121 3.18 -12.68 -19.41
N LYS A 122 3.84 -13.15 -18.35
CA LYS A 122 3.53 -12.71 -16.98
C LYS A 122 4.76 -12.02 -16.40
N GLN A 123 4.74 -10.69 -16.40
CA GLN A 123 5.70 -9.89 -15.64
C GLN A 123 5.80 -10.49 -14.23
N SER A 124 6.99 -10.92 -13.82
CA SER A 124 7.18 -11.55 -12.51
C SER A 124 6.78 -10.55 -11.42
N ARG A 125 6.27 -11.05 -10.27
CA ARG A 125 5.98 -10.23 -9.08
C ARG A 125 7.15 -9.38 -8.62
N LEU A 126 8.36 -9.79 -9.01
CA LEU A 126 9.63 -9.20 -8.61
C LEU A 126 10.28 -8.41 -9.75
N ALA A 127 9.61 -8.23 -10.89
CA ALA A 127 10.18 -7.51 -12.01
C ALA A 127 10.48 -6.05 -11.67
N GLU A 128 9.60 -5.38 -10.92
CA GLU A 128 9.81 -4.02 -10.41
C GLU A 128 10.99 -3.97 -9.43
N TRP A 129 11.08 -4.96 -8.53
CA TRP A 129 12.21 -5.10 -7.59
C TRP A 129 13.52 -5.34 -8.31
N ARG A 130 13.55 -6.20 -9.33
CA ARG A 130 14.76 -6.42 -10.13
C ARG A 130 15.23 -5.14 -10.79
N LYS A 131 14.31 -4.35 -11.39
CA LYS A 131 14.66 -3.06 -12.01
C LYS A 131 15.28 -2.11 -10.99
N LEU A 132 14.58 -1.92 -9.86
CA LEU A 132 15.07 -1.10 -8.75
C LEU A 132 16.47 -1.54 -8.34
N LEU A 133 16.62 -2.82 -8.01
CA LEU A 133 17.83 -3.35 -7.40
C LEU A 133 19.01 -3.52 -8.37
N SER A 134 18.75 -3.68 -9.67
CA SER A 134 19.77 -3.75 -10.73
C SER A 134 20.29 -2.37 -11.15
N ALA A 135 19.57 -1.30 -10.81
CA ALA A 135 20.08 0.05 -11.01
C ALA A 135 21.23 0.26 -10.02
N ASN A 136 22.46 0.39 -10.54
CA ASN A 136 23.69 0.63 -9.77
C ASN A 136 23.66 1.90 -8.87
N ASP A 137 22.55 2.67 -8.88
CA ASP A 137 22.32 3.88 -8.08
C ASP A 137 21.64 3.63 -6.72
N PHE A 138 21.43 2.37 -6.33
CA PHE A 138 20.92 2.03 -5.01
C PHE A 138 21.69 2.61 -3.79
N PRO A 139 23.03 2.76 -3.79
CA PRO A 139 23.75 2.97 -2.54
C PRO A 139 23.58 4.34 -1.87
N GLY A 140 22.94 5.34 -2.52
CA GLY A 140 22.74 6.67 -1.93
C GLY A 140 21.30 7.00 -1.49
N ARG A 141 20.31 6.31 -2.02
CA ARG A 141 18.88 6.68 -1.88
C ARG A 141 18.03 5.61 -1.20
N LEU A 142 18.55 4.39 -1.01
CA LEU A 142 17.84 3.33 -0.30
C LEU A 142 17.83 3.59 1.22
N LEU A 143 16.66 3.42 1.82
CA LEU A 143 16.46 3.35 3.25
C LEU A 143 15.89 1.97 3.63
N SER A 144 16.69 1.15 4.28
CA SER A 144 16.22 -0.11 4.86
C SER A 144 15.43 0.18 6.14
N VAL A 145 14.20 -0.34 6.21
CA VAL A 145 13.23 -0.03 7.25
C VAL A 145 12.92 -1.25 8.10
N SER A 146 12.82 -1.03 9.42
CA SER A 146 12.23 -1.95 10.40
C SER A 146 11.43 -1.14 11.43
N ALA A 147 10.73 -1.82 12.33
CA ALA A 147 10.03 -1.20 13.45
C ALA A 147 10.95 -0.24 14.22
N GLY A 148 10.45 0.97 14.51
CA GLY A 148 11.18 2.06 15.16
C GLY A 148 11.99 2.95 14.21
N THR A 149 12.08 2.62 12.91
CA THR A 149 12.85 3.44 11.96
C THR A 149 12.14 4.77 11.69
N SER A 150 12.84 5.88 11.89
CA SER A 150 12.43 7.21 11.41
C SER A 150 12.64 7.29 9.90
N ILE A 151 11.57 7.16 9.12
CA ILE A 151 11.60 7.26 7.66
C ILE A 151 11.88 8.71 7.24
N TRP A 152 11.23 9.66 7.91
CA TRP A 152 11.40 11.09 7.69
C TRP A 152 11.15 11.85 8.99
N ARG A 153 11.86 12.97 9.17
CA ARG A 153 11.68 13.87 10.30
C ARG A 153 12.08 15.28 9.92
N THR A 154 11.21 16.24 10.17
CA THR A 154 11.55 17.67 10.08
C THR A 154 11.26 18.34 11.42
N GLN A 155 12.31 18.86 12.07
CA GLN A 155 12.14 19.55 13.35
C GLN A 155 11.42 20.89 13.20
N ALA A 156 11.62 21.59 12.08
CA ALA A 156 10.99 22.89 11.82
C ALA A 156 9.46 22.80 11.73
N ASP A 157 8.92 21.63 11.34
CA ASP A 157 7.50 21.46 11.04
C ASP A 157 6.80 20.45 11.95
N ASP A 158 7.49 19.93 12.96
CA ASP A 158 7.01 18.87 13.87
C ASP A 158 6.31 17.73 13.11
N PHE A 159 6.93 17.28 12.01
CA PHE A 159 6.42 16.22 11.16
C PHE A 159 7.37 15.02 11.13
N GLU A 160 6.82 13.84 11.33
CA GLU A 160 7.56 12.58 11.37
C GLU A 160 6.81 11.44 10.67
N LEU A 161 7.57 10.59 9.97
CA LEU A 161 7.12 9.30 9.47
C LEU A 161 7.90 8.19 10.15
N TYR A 162 7.23 7.31 10.88
CA TYR A 162 7.86 6.15 11.52
C TYR A 162 7.28 4.84 11.02
N ALA A 163 8.17 3.86 10.83
CA ALA A 163 7.77 2.48 10.65
C ALA A 163 7.47 1.80 11.99
N LEU A 164 6.32 1.15 12.09
CA LEU A 164 5.90 0.33 13.23
C LEU A 164 6.24 -1.15 13.04
N SER A 165 6.44 -1.57 11.79
CA SER A 165 6.77 -2.93 11.38
C SER A 165 7.67 -2.89 10.13
N PRO A 166 8.29 -4.01 9.72
CA PRO A 166 8.35 -5.29 10.42
C PRO A 166 9.25 -5.25 11.66
N SER A 167 8.95 -6.07 12.66
CA SER A 167 9.88 -6.30 13.77
C SER A 167 11.12 -7.07 13.31
N GLY A 168 12.19 -7.09 14.12
CA GLY A 168 13.39 -7.87 13.79
C GLY A 168 13.09 -9.37 13.62
N ALA A 169 12.14 -9.90 14.39
CA ALA A 169 11.69 -11.29 14.28
C ALA A 169 10.95 -11.55 12.95
N GLU A 170 10.12 -10.62 12.50
CA GLU A 170 9.45 -10.70 11.19
C GLU A 170 10.44 -10.61 10.03
N GLY A 171 11.45 -9.73 10.14
CA GLY A 171 12.54 -9.63 9.18
C GLY A 171 13.30 -10.96 9.02
N LEU A 172 13.68 -11.60 10.13
CA LEU A 172 14.32 -12.92 10.11
C LEU A 172 13.41 -14.01 9.53
N ARG A 173 12.11 -13.99 9.82
CA ARG A 173 11.15 -14.94 9.24
C ARG A 173 11.01 -14.76 7.74
N MET A 174 10.98 -13.51 7.27
CA MET A 174 10.96 -13.19 5.85
C MET A 174 12.22 -13.70 5.15
N GLN A 175 13.41 -13.43 5.70
CA GLN A 175 14.67 -13.95 5.16
C GLN A 175 14.68 -15.48 5.07
N LYS A 176 14.23 -16.19 6.11
CA LYS A 176 14.08 -17.65 6.09
C LYS A 176 13.11 -18.11 5.01
N ALA A 177 11.99 -17.41 4.82
CA ALA A 177 11.01 -17.73 3.79
C ALA A 177 11.58 -17.52 2.38
N ILE A 178 12.32 -16.43 2.15
CA ILE A 178 13.03 -16.15 0.89
C ILE A 178 14.06 -17.24 0.61
N ALA A 179 14.89 -17.60 1.59
CA ALA A 179 15.92 -18.63 1.43
C ALA A 179 15.34 -19.99 1.02
N GLN A 180 14.15 -20.35 1.50
CA GLN A 180 13.45 -21.58 1.11
C GLN A 180 12.91 -21.56 -0.32
N MET A 181 12.85 -20.38 -0.97
CA MET A 181 12.42 -20.23 -2.36
C MET A 181 13.57 -20.21 -3.35
N LEU A 182 14.79 -19.99 -2.88
CA LEU A 182 15.96 -20.05 -3.74
C LEU A 182 16.15 -21.49 -4.26
N PRO A 183 16.60 -21.65 -5.52
CA PRO A 183 16.83 -22.97 -6.08
C PRO A 183 17.92 -23.70 -5.27
N GLN A 184 17.66 -24.96 -4.90
CA GLN A 184 18.66 -25.79 -4.22
C GLN A 184 19.74 -26.20 -5.22
N SER A 185 21.00 -26.24 -4.76
CA SER A 185 22.18 -26.59 -5.57
C SER A 185 21.92 -27.83 -6.44
N GLY A 186 22.03 -27.67 -7.77
CA GLY A 186 21.82 -28.75 -8.76
C GLY A 186 20.43 -28.79 -9.41
N SER A 187 19.45 -28.01 -8.95
CA SER A 187 18.13 -27.88 -9.58
C SER A 187 18.02 -26.60 -10.41
N GLN A 188 17.73 -26.71 -11.70
CA GLN A 188 17.47 -25.55 -12.59
C GLN A 188 16.04 -25.02 -12.48
N GLN A 189 15.16 -25.71 -11.75
CA GLN A 189 13.77 -25.31 -11.59
C GLN A 189 13.59 -24.63 -10.23
N LEU A 190 13.12 -23.38 -10.27
CA LEU A 190 12.63 -22.72 -9.07
C LEU A 190 11.47 -23.55 -8.50
N PRO A 191 11.46 -23.87 -7.19
CA PRO A 191 10.26 -24.38 -6.58
C PRO A 191 9.12 -23.38 -6.85
N PRO A 192 7.89 -23.85 -7.17
CA PRO A 192 6.78 -22.93 -7.36
C PRO A 192 6.66 -22.08 -6.10
N PRO A 193 6.58 -20.73 -6.22
CA PRO A 193 6.41 -19.90 -5.03
C PRO A 193 5.19 -20.43 -4.29
N LYS A 194 5.39 -20.89 -3.04
CA LYS A 194 4.27 -21.33 -2.21
C LYS A 194 3.25 -20.19 -2.23
N ARG A 195 2.00 -20.49 -2.59
CA ARG A 195 0.90 -19.52 -2.50
C ARG A 195 0.90 -18.93 -1.08
N GLY A 196 0.81 -17.60 -0.99
CA GLY A 196 0.71 -16.91 0.30
C GLY A 196 2.04 -16.79 1.02
N LEU A 197 3.04 -16.16 0.39
CA LEU A 197 4.15 -15.65 1.18
C LEU A 197 3.60 -14.58 2.13
N PRO A 198 3.83 -14.71 3.44
CA PRO A 198 3.14 -13.89 4.41
C PRO A 198 3.48 -12.41 4.24
N ASN A 199 2.60 -11.55 4.73
CA ASN A 199 2.81 -10.10 4.79
C ASN A 199 3.85 -9.71 5.85
N HIS A 200 4.81 -10.58 6.17
CA HIS A 200 5.86 -10.36 7.18
C HIS A 200 6.78 -9.19 6.84
N ALA A 201 6.79 -8.72 5.59
CA ALA A 201 7.53 -7.53 5.18
C ALA A 201 6.69 -6.24 5.27
N ALA A 202 5.38 -6.33 5.56
CA ALA A 202 4.48 -5.17 5.57
C ALA A 202 4.97 -4.10 6.55
N ILE A 203 5.08 -2.88 6.04
CA ILE A 203 5.48 -1.70 6.80
C ILE A 203 4.21 -0.92 7.16
N ALA A 204 3.71 -1.11 8.38
CA ALA A 204 2.74 -0.20 8.98
C ALA A 204 3.46 1.08 9.37
N ILE A 205 2.86 2.24 9.07
CA ILE A 205 3.47 3.55 9.23
C ILE A 205 2.57 4.43 10.10
N VAL A 206 3.17 5.18 11.02
CA VAL A 206 2.51 6.34 11.61
C VAL A 206 3.09 7.62 11.00
N ALA A 207 2.21 8.51 10.56
CA ALA A 207 2.55 9.88 10.22
C ALA A 207 2.10 10.80 11.35
N ARG A 208 3.04 11.49 11.99
CA ARG A 208 2.79 12.41 13.10
C ARG A 208 2.90 13.84 12.61
N PHE A 209 1.83 14.61 12.80
CA PHE A 209 1.68 16.02 12.47
C PHE A 209 1.47 16.79 13.78
N GLY A 210 2.57 17.15 14.44
CA GLY A 210 2.52 17.66 15.81
C GLY A 210 1.83 16.70 16.77
N ARG A 211 0.65 17.09 17.25
CA ARG A 211 -0.17 16.31 18.19
C ARG A 211 -1.19 15.39 17.51
N MET A 212 -1.21 15.34 16.18
CA MET A 212 -2.10 14.48 15.42
C MET A 212 -1.35 13.33 14.79
N CYS A 213 -1.98 12.16 14.76
CA CYS A 213 -1.41 10.98 14.13
C CYS A 213 -2.34 10.44 13.03
N VAL A 214 -1.74 9.89 11.99
CA VAL A 214 -2.41 9.07 10.97
C VAL A 214 -1.74 7.70 10.98
N LEU A 215 -2.53 6.63 11.03
CA LEU A 215 -2.05 5.26 10.95
C LEU A 215 -2.30 4.68 9.56
N LEU A 216 -1.24 4.18 8.93
CA LEU A 216 -1.29 3.49 7.65
C LEU A 216 -0.94 2.02 7.87
N GLY A 217 -1.94 1.15 7.85
CA GLY A 217 -1.77 -0.25 8.27
C GLY A 217 -1.04 -1.17 7.29
N SER A 218 -0.82 -0.74 6.04
CA SER A 218 -0.34 -1.61 4.95
C SER A 218 -1.17 -2.91 4.94
N ASP A 219 -0.51 -4.05 4.90
CA ASP A 219 -1.06 -5.39 4.89
C ASP A 219 -0.66 -6.19 6.14
N LEU A 220 -0.32 -5.48 7.23
CA LEU A 220 0.11 -6.08 8.49
C LEU A 220 -1.02 -6.91 9.12
N GLU A 221 -0.71 -8.16 9.44
CA GLU A 221 -1.64 -9.10 10.03
C GLU A 221 -1.40 -9.29 11.54
N VAL A 222 -2.38 -9.89 12.22
CA VAL A 222 -2.19 -10.42 13.57
C VAL A 222 -1.24 -11.61 13.52
N SER A 223 -0.28 -11.63 14.44
CA SER A 223 0.63 -12.76 14.62
C SER A 223 0.42 -13.39 15.99
N ASN A 224 0.50 -14.72 16.05
CA ASN A 224 0.53 -15.46 17.32
C ASN A 224 1.93 -15.49 17.95
N ILE A 225 2.92 -14.87 17.31
CA ILE A 225 4.30 -14.80 17.79
C ILE A 225 4.49 -13.49 18.56
N PRO A 226 4.94 -13.56 19.83
CA PRO A 226 5.23 -12.36 20.61
C PRO A 226 6.15 -11.37 19.87
N GLY A 227 5.77 -10.09 19.85
CA GLY A 227 6.53 -9.03 19.20
C GLY A 227 6.46 -9.02 17.67
N CYS A 228 5.60 -9.82 17.04
CA CYS A 228 5.31 -9.76 15.60
C CYS A 228 3.90 -9.20 15.35
N GLY A 229 3.60 -8.87 14.09
CA GLY A 229 2.30 -8.34 13.67
C GLY A 229 1.92 -7.09 14.44
N TRP A 230 0.61 -6.92 14.63
CA TRP A 230 0.07 -5.80 15.40
C TRP A 230 0.56 -5.73 16.85
N GLY A 231 0.80 -6.86 17.52
CA GLY A 231 1.33 -6.88 18.88
C GLY A 231 2.69 -6.20 19.00
N GLY A 232 3.58 -6.43 18.03
CA GLY A 232 4.88 -5.74 17.95
C GLY A 232 4.72 -4.25 17.61
N ALA A 233 3.90 -3.95 16.60
CA ALA A 233 3.69 -2.59 16.11
C ALA A 233 3.11 -1.65 17.17
N ILE A 234 2.11 -2.10 17.95
CA ILE A 234 1.46 -1.29 18.99
C ILE A 234 2.40 -1.03 20.16
N SER A 235 3.20 -2.03 20.54
CA SER A 235 4.20 -1.87 21.59
C SER A 235 5.15 -0.73 21.24
N HIS A 236 5.69 -0.71 20.02
CA HIS A 236 6.54 0.39 19.55
C HIS A 236 5.80 1.72 19.48
N PHE A 237 4.58 1.74 18.94
CA PHE A 237 3.78 2.95 18.83
C PHE A 237 3.60 3.65 20.20
N THR A 238 3.08 2.91 21.18
CA THR A 238 2.69 3.45 22.49
C THR A 238 3.87 3.74 23.43
N SER A 239 4.99 3.02 23.29
CA SER A 239 6.13 3.16 24.20
C SER A 239 7.21 4.12 23.70
N GLN A 240 7.33 4.30 22.38
CA GLN A 240 8.51 4.96 21.78
C GLN A 240 8.17 6.07 20.79
N ILE A 241 6.98 6.05 20.16
CA ILE A 241 6.73 6.92 19.00
C ILE A 241 5.74 8.03 19.32
N SER A 242 4.60 7.71 19.90
CA SER A 242 3.60 8.74 20.19
C SER A 242 2.72 8.39 21.37
N THR A 243 2.44 9.40 22.18
CA THR A 243 1.36 9.38 23.17
C THR A 243 0.01 9.78 22.57
N TRP A 244 0.02 10.38 21.37
CA TRP A 244 -1.17 10.79 20.64
C TRP A 244 -1.71 9.67 19.78
N LYS A 245 -3.02 9.50 19.81
CA LYS A 245 -3.75 8.51 19.03
C LYS A 245 -4.02 9.01 17.62
N SER A 246 -4.24 8.07 16.70
CA SER A 246 -4.48 8.40 15.30
C SER A 246 -5.96 8.63 15.03
N PHE A 247 -6.28 9.78 14.43
CA PHE A 247 -7.65 10.15 14.05
C PHE A 247 -8.07 9.54 12.70
N LEU A 248 -7.10 9.17 11.87
CA LEU A 248 -7.28 8.55 10.56
C LEU A 248 -6.55 7.21 10.50
N PHE A 249 -7.23 6.18 9.98
CA PHE A 249 -6.69 4.84 9.81
C PHE A 249 -6.93 4.31 8.39
N LYS A 250 -5.87 4.11 7.60
CA LYS A 250 -5.93 3.20 6.45
C LYS A 250 -5.90 1.78 7.00
N VAL A 251 -7.05 1.11 6.95
CA VAL A 251 -7.28 -0.16 7.63
C VAL A 251 -6.43 -1.25 6.99
N ALA A 252 -5.64 -1.97 7.78
CA ALA A 252 -4.71 -2.95 7.23
C ALA A 252 -5.37 -4.06 6.42
N HIS A 253 -4.60 -4.57 5.45
CA HIS A 253 -4.90 -5.75 4.65
C HIS A 253 -6.31 -5.71 4.07
N HIS A 254 -6.64 -4.56 3.46
CA HIS A 254 -7.93 -4.29 2.81
C HIS A 254 -9.15 -4.42 3.74
N GLY A 255 -8.95 -4.41 5.06
CA GLY A 255 -9.99 -4.62 6.04
C GLY A 255 -10.17 -6.07 6.51
N SER A 256 -9.34 -7.02 6.07
CA SER A 256 -9.42 -8.43 6.48
C SER A 256 -9.50 -8.61 7.99
N VAL A 257 -10.29 -9.59 8.44
CA VAL A 257 -10.34 -10.02 9.84
C VAL A 257 -8.98 -10.52 10.34
N THR A 258 -8.12 -11.05 9.46
CA THR A 258 -6.76 -11.50 9.83
C THR A 258 -5.84 -10.36 10.24
N ALA A 259 -6.16 -9.12 9.85
CA ALA A 259 -5.48 -7.90 10.24
C ALA A 259 -6.17 -7.13 11.36
N HIS A 260 -7.24 -7.69 11.94
CA HIS A 260 -7.97 -7.03 13.01
C HIS A 260 -7.41 -7.38 14.38
N ASP A 261 -6.72 -6.40 15.00
CA ASP A 261 -6.34 -6.45 16.40
C ASP A 261 -7.06 -5.36 17.19
N GLN A 262 -7.88 -5.75 18.18
CA GLN A 262 -8.66 -4.83 19.01
C GLN A 262 -7.77 -3.85 19.79
N SER A 263 -6.53 -4.23 20.11
CA SER A 263 -5.60 -3.37 20.84
C SER A 263 -5.17 -2.15 20.01
N ILE A 264 -5.15 -2.21 18.67
CA ILE A 264 -4.91 -1.04 17.80
C ILE A 264 -5.99 0.00 18.05
N TRP A 265 -7.25 -0.42 17.97
CA TRP A 265 -8.42 0.45 18.14
C TRP A 265 -8.48 1.05 19.54
N LYS A 266 -7.98 0.32 20.55
CA LYS A 266 -7.95 0.79 21.92
C LYS A 266 -6.79 1.73 22.22
N HIS A 267 -5.60 1.48 21.67
CA HIS A 267 -4.37 2.12 22.11
C HIS A 267 -3.73 3.04 21.07
N ALA A 268 -3.87 2.73 19.77
CA ALA A 268 -3.24 3.50 18.69
C ALA A 268 -4.21 4.45 17.97
N LEU A 269 -5.51 4.22 18.06
CA LEU A 269 -6.54 5.02 17.39
C LEU A 269 -7.36 5.85 18.39
N GLU A 270 -7.83 7.00 17.93
CA GLU A 270 -8.82 7.81 18.63
C GLU A 270 -10.15 7.04 18.73
N ASN A 271 -11.04 7.48 19.61
CA ASN A 271 -12.36 6.88 19.67
C ASN A 271 -13.12 7.19 18.38
N LYS A 272 -13.51 6.16 17.62
CA LYS A 272 -14.18 6.30 16.31
C LYS A 272 -13.36 7.14 15.32
N PRO A 273 -12.20 6.66 14.84
CA PRO A 273 -11.42 7.39 13.84
C PRO A 273 -12.13 7.37 12.48
N ILE A 274 -11.71 8.26 11.59
CA ILE A 274 -11.98 8.12 10.16
C ILE A 274 -11.22 6.88 9.68
N SER A 275 -11.92 5.97 9.01
CA SER A 275 -11.34 4.71 8.54
C SER A 275 -11.49 4.59 7.03
N VAL A 276 -10.41 4.19 6.36
CA VAL A 276 -10.37 4.04 4.90
C VAL A 276 -10.01 2.60 4.54
N LEU A 277 -10.88 1.99 3.74
CA LEU A 277 -10.73 0.65 3.17
C LEU A 277 -10.28 0.74 1.71
N THR A 278 -9.39 -0.16 1.33
CA THR A 278 -8.84 -0.29 -0.03
C THR A 278 -9.18 -1.68 -0.55
N PRO A 279 -10.29 -1.87 -1.28
CA PRO A 279 -10.72 -3.21 -1.65
C PRO A 279 -9.69 -3.99 -2.47
N PHE A 280 -9.65 -5.30 -2.22
CA PHE A 280 -8.84 -6.30 -2.91
C PHE A 280 -9.73 -7.37 -3.53
N ILE A 281 -9.61 -7.55 -4.84
CA ILE A 281 -10.41 -8.41 -5.69
C ILE A 281 -9.44 -9.17 -6.58
N ASN A 282 -9.13 -10.40 -6.19
CA ASN A 282 -8.23 -11.28 -6.94
C ASN A 282 -8.84 -12.69 -7.05
N GLY A 283 -9.36 -13.00 -8.25
CA GLY A 283 -10.07 -14.25 -8.49
C GLY A 283 -11.32 -14.37 -7.60
N SER A 284 -11.34 -15.39 -6.74
CA SER A 284 -12.43 -15.62 -5.78
C SER A 284 -12.28 -14.82 -4.48
N VAL A 285 -11.09 -14.29 -4.19
CA VAL A 285 -10.83 -13.51 -2.98
C VAL A 285 -11.39 -12.10 -3.16
N ARG A 286 -12.25 -11.68 -2.23
CA ARG A 286 -12.85 -10.34 -2.18
C ARG A 286 -12.78 -9.82 -0.76
N LEU A 287 -11.97 -8.79 -0.55
CA LEU A 287 -11.80 -8.09 0.72
C LEU A 287 -12.05 -6.59 0.52
N PRO A 288 -12.65 -5.88 1.47
CA PRO A 288 -13.29 -6.40 2.67
C PRO A 288 -14.52 -7.28 2.36
N THR A 289 -14.86 -8.23 3.21
CA THR A 289 -16.19 -8.90 3.19
C THR A 289 -17.28 -7.98 3.77
N SER A 290 -18.55 -8.37 3.66
CA SER A 290 -19.65 -7.66 4.34
C SER A 290 -19.45 -7.58 5.86
N ASP A 291 -18.89 -8.63 6.44
CA ASP A 291 -18.64 -8.75 7.87
C ASP A 291 -17.46 -7.86 8.27
N ASP A 292 -16.43 -7.77 7.43
CA ASP A 292 -15.32 -6.85 7.61
C ASP A 292 -15.79 -5.39 7.58
N VAL A 293 -16.59 -5.01 6.57
CA VAL A 293 -17.18 -3.67 6.48
C VAL A 293 -18.00 -3.37 7.73
N SER A 294 -18.86 -4.31 8.15
CA SER A 294 -19.71 -4.14 9.33
C SER A 294 -18.89 -3.99 10.61
N ARG A 295 -17.84 -4.79 10.77
CA ARG A 295 -16.92 -4.75 11.92
C ARG A 295 -16.19 -3.43 12.00
N VAL A 296 -15.56 -2.99 10.91
CA VAL A 296 -14.81 -1.73 10.87
C VAL A 296 -15.76 -0.55 11.08
N LYS A 297 -16.92 -0.54 10.42
CA LYS A 297 -17.91 0.55 10.53
C LYS A 297 -18.34 0.83 11.96
N ARG A 298 -18.56 -0.21 12.77
CA ARG A 298 -18.95 -0.05 14.19
C ARG A 298 -17.88 0.68 15.02
N LEU A 299 -16.63 0.65 14.57
CA LEU A 299 -15.48 1.23 15.25
C LEU A 299 -15.06 2.58 14.68
N SER A 300 -15.73 3.09 13.64
CA SER A 300 -15.35 4.31 12.92
C SER A 300 -16.40 5.43 13.06
N SER A 301 -15.99 6.69 12.93
CA SER A 301 -16.91 7.82 12.76
C SER A 301 -17.41 7.88 11.33
N ASN A 302 -16.48 7.75 10.38
CA ASN A 302 -16.70 7.67 8.96
C ASN A 302 -15.96 6.44 8.44
N LEU A 303 -16.65 5.59 7.68
CA LEU A 303 -16.02 4.49 6.95
C LEU A 303 -16.07 4.79 5.47
N LEU A 304 -14.91 4.97 4.86
CA LEU A 304 -14.77 5.23 3.43
C LEU A 304 -14.12 4.04 2.73
N GLN A 305 -14.43 3.88 1.45
CA GLN A 305 -13.86 2.85 0.61
C GLN A 305 -13.29 3.49 -0.65
N ALA A 306 -12.00 3.27 -0.94
CA ALA A 306 -11.29 3.92 -2.04
C ALA A 306 -11.71 3.42 -3.44
N SER A 307 -12.54 2.38 -3.54
CA SER A 307 -13.18 1.98 -4.80
C SER A 307 -14.41 1.13 -4.51
N VAL A 308 -15.33 0.96 -5.47
CA VAL A 308 -16.48 0.06 -5.29
C VAL A 308 -16.10 -1.39 -5.59
N GLN A 309 -16.45 -2.31 -4.69
CA GLN A 309 -16.54 -3.72 -5.04
C GLN A 309 -17.80 -3.98 -5.86
N LYS A 310 -17.71 -3.85 -7.18
CA LYS A 310 -18.81 -4.29 -8.03
C LYS A 310 -18.69 -5.79 -8.31
N VAL A 311 -19.81 -6.50 -8.19
CA VAL A 311 -19.91 -7.92 -8.50
C VAL A 311 -19.48 -8.14 -9.94
N GLN A 312 -18.45 -8.96 -10.12
CA GLN A 312 -18.01 -9.40 -11.44
C GLN A 312 -19.15 -10.23 -12.05
N GLN A 313 -19.72 -9.81 -13.18
CA GLN A 313 -20.47 -10.75 -14.01
C GLN A 313 -19.53 -11.90 -14.37
N LYS A 314 -19.97 -13.15 -14.15
CA LYS A 314 -19.16 -14.35 -14.43
C LYS A 314 -18.56 -14.24 -15.84
N THR A 315 -17.23 -14.19 -15.92
CA THR A 315 -16.55 -14.38 -17.20
C THR A 315 -16.81 -15.78 -17.71
N ALA A 316 -17.03 -15.90 -19.01
CA ALA A 316 -17.17 -17.18 -19.68
C ALA A 316 -15.92 -18.05 -19.41
N ASN A 317 -16.10 -19.37 -19.24
CA ASN A 317 -14.98 -20.30 -19.03
C ASN A 317 -13.99 -20.26 -20.21
N SER A 318 -12.81 -20.87 -20.08
CA SER A 318 -11.77 -20.85 -21.13
C SER A 318 -12.30 -21.30 -22.50
N THR A 319 -13.14 -22.33 -22.53
CA THR A 319 -13.82 -22.82 -23.73
C THR A 319 -14.72 -21.76 -24.36
N ALA A 320 -15.53 -21.08 -23.56
CA ALA A 320 -16.40 -20.01 -24.02
C ALA A 320 -15.60 -18.76 -24.44
N GLN A 321 -14.47 -18.45 -23.79
CA GLN A 321 -13.57 -17.37 -24.19
C GLN A 321 -12.91 -17.65 -25.54
N THR A 322 -12.51 -18.90 -25.80
CA THR A 322 -12.01 -19.34 -27.11
C THR A 322 -13.07 -19.24 -28.20
N ILE A 323 -14.32 -19.61 -27.90
CA ILE A 323 -15.45 -19.47 -28.83
C ILE A 323 -15.73 -18.00 -29.12
N LEU A 324 -15.81 -17.15 -28.08
CA LEU A 324 -16.05 -15.71 -28.21
C LEU A 324 -14.97 -15.01 -29.04
N ASN A 325 -13.70 -15.38 -28.84
CA ASN A 325 -12.59 -14.88 -29.66
C ASN A 325 -12.68 -15.33 -31.12
N ARG A 326 -13.12 -16.58 -31.39
CA ARG A 326 -13.30 -17.10 -32.75
C ARG A 326 -14.43 -16.41 -33.52
N VAL A 327 -15.47 -15.96 -32.83
CA VAL A 327 -16.59 -15.21 -33.45
C VAL A 327 -16.38 -13.68 -33.43
N GLY A 328 -15.17 -13.22 -33.11
CA GLY A 328 -14.82 -11.80 -33.12
C GLY A 328 -15.41 -10.97 -31.97
N ILE A 329 -16.00 -11.61 -30.96
CA ILE A 329 -16.57 -10.93 -29.79
C ILE A 329 -15.45 -10.66 -28.77
N LYS A 330 -15.07 -9.39 -28.64
CA LYS A 330 -14.15 -8.94 -27.58
C LYS A 330 -14.89 -8.88 -26.25
N VAL A 331 -14.62 -9.83 -25.36
CA VAL A 331 -15.10 -9.78 -23.97
C VAL A 331 -14.25 -8.78 -23.20
N GLN A 332 -14.81 -7.63 -22.85
CA GLN A 332 -14.18 -6.74 -21.88
C GLN A 332 -14.43 -7.26 -20.48
N ARG A 333 -13.35 -7.56 -19.75
CA ARG A 333 -13.42 -7.88 -18.32
C ARG A 333 -13.90 -6.62 -17.60
N TYR A 334 -14.99 -6.73 -16.84
CA TYR A 334 -15.44 -5.65 -15.98
C TYR A 334 -14.35 -5.32 -14.95
N ARG A 335 -13.91 -4.06 -14.89
CA ARG A 335 -12.84 -3.59 -13.99
C ARG A 335 -13.46 -2.74 -12.88
N PRO A 336 -13.05 -2.92 -11.62
CA PRO A 336 -13.43 -1.98 -10.57
C PRO A 336 -12.91 -0.61 -10.97
N SER A 337 -13.75 0.41 -10.79
CA SER A 337 -13.39 1.78 -11.10
C SER A 337 -12.34 2.30 -10.12
N LEU A 338 -11.40 3.11 -10.60
CA LEU A 338 -10.49 3.88 -9.75
C LEU A 338 -11.31 4.79 -8.82
N GLY A 339 -10.91 4.88 -7.56
CA GLY A 339 -11.35 5.91 -6.64
C GLY A 339 -10.21 6.38 -5.75
N ALA A 340 -10.45 7.51 -5.08
CA ALA A 340 -9.54 8.05 -4.08
C ALA A 340 -10.33 8.64 -2.92
N VAL A 341 -9.87 8.39 -1.70
CA VAL A 341 -10.34 9.09 -0.50
C VAL A 341 -9.29 10.10 -0.13
N ARG A 342 -9.65 11.39 -0.14
CA ARG A 342 -8.77 12.48 0.24
C ARG A 342 -9.23 13.07 1.57
N VAL A 343 -8.30 13.23 2.50
CA VAL A 343 -8.51 13.87 3.78
C VAL A 343 -7.57 15.07 3.88
N ARG A 344 -8.12 16.26 4.09
CA ARG A 344 -7.36 17.52 4.26
C ARG A 344 -7.67 18.14 5.62
N TRP A 345 -6.67 18.73 6.26
CA TRP A 345 -6.85 19.44 7.53
C TRP A 345 -5.72 20.46 7.76
N LYS A 346 -5.93 21.43 8.65
CA LYS A 346 -4.89 22.36 9.12
C LYS A 346 -4.21 21.79 10.36
N ASP A 347 -3.19 22.45 10.89
CA ASP A 347 -2.61 22.02 12.17
C ASP A 347 -3.66 22.09 13.29
N GLY A 348 -4.02 20.92 13.87
CA GLY A 348 -5.16 20.75 14.78
C GLY A 348 -6.30 19.91 14.18
N ILE A 349 -7.23 19.42 15.02
CA ILE A 349 -8.34 18.56 14.57
C ILE A 349 -9.49 19.38 13.96
N ASP A 350 -9.45 20.71 14.06
CA ASP A 350 -10.49 21.57 13.48
C ASP A 350 -10.39 21.63 11.95
N GLY A 351 -11.54 21.56 11.27
CA GLY A 351 -11.63 21.73 9.82
C GLY A 351 -11.15 20.53 8.99
N ILE A 352 -11.33 19.30 9.47
CA ILE A 352 -11.09 18.09 8.67
C ILE A 352 -12.12 18.03 7.51
N ASP A 353 -11.62 18.07 6.29
CA ASP A 353 -12.38 17.88 5.04
C ASP A 353 -12.11 16.48 4.49
N VAL A 354 -13.19 15.73 4.20
CA VAL A 354 -13.12 14.36 3.69
C VAL A 354 -13.85 14.30 2.36
N GLN A 355 -13.15 13.91 1.30
CA GLN A 355 -13.66 13.84 -0.05
C GLN A 355 -13.55 12.43 -0.62
N SER A 356 -14.63 11.98 -1.26
CA SER A 356 -14.64 10.77 -2.09
C SER A 356 -14.56 11.16 -3.56
N LEU A 357 -13.49 10.76 -4.24
CA LEU A 357 -13.23 11.05 -5.65
C LEU A 357 -13.41 9.80 -6.51
N GLY A 358 -13.97 10.00 -7.70
CA GLY A 358 -14.22 8.93 -8.66
C GLY A 358 -15.22 7.90 -8.13
N SER A 359 -14.74 6.68 -7.88
CA SER A 359 -15.58 5.61 -7.35
C SER A 359 -15.37 5.32 -5.87
N ALA A 360 -14.59 6.16 -5.19
CA ALA A 360 -14.59 6.12 -3.75
C ALA A 360 -15.99 6.50 -3.22
N LEU A 361 -16.35 5.96 -2.07
CA LEU A 361 -17.61 6.28 -1.42
C LEU A 361 -17.49 6.18 0.09
N GLU A 362 -18.35 6.91 0.77
CA GLU A 362 -18.61 6.74 2.19
C GLU A 362 -19.71 5.68 2.39
N ILE A 363 -19.48 4.75 3.31
CA ILE A 363 -20.40 3.68 3.64
C ILE A 363 -21.46 4.22 4.62
N THR A 364 -22.54 4.79 4.08
CA THR A 364 -23.68 5.30 4.88
C THR A 364 -24.72 4.20 5.16
N GLY A 365 -25.29 4.15 6.38
CA GLY A 365 -26.41 3.28 6.76
C GLY A 365 -26.13 1.78 7.06
N HIS A 366 -26.88 1.22 8.01
CA HIS A 366 -27.06 -0.22 8.19
C HIS A 366 -28.15 -0.68 7.23
N LYS A 367 -27.83 -1.49 6.22
CA LYS A 367 -28.83 -2.47 5.78
C LYS A 367 -28.72 -3.63 6.77
N SER A 368 -29.52 -3.52 7.84
CA SER A 368 -29.92 -4.63 8.68
C SER A 368 -30.54 -5.74 7.85
#